data_AF-T1KGB5-F1
#
_entry.id   AF-T1KGB5-F1
#
_cell.length_a   1.000
_cell.length_b   1.000
_cell.length_c   1.000
_cell.angle_alpha   90.00
_cell.angle_beta   90.00
_cell.angle_gamma   90.00
#
_symmetry.space_group_name_H-M   'P 1'
#
loop_
_entity.id
_entity.type
_entity.pdbx_description
1 polymer ?
#
loop_
_entity_poly.entity_id
_entity_poly.type
_entity_poly.pdbx_seq_one_letter_code
_entity_poly.pdbx_strand_id
1 'polypeptide(L)'
;MDPMVWNQTLAGIVVSGSWANNPIPHVDRIPCTKDRIVFPKGFTFQTFVDFSENNLKVKSIQINGVTLNDQEFQSFIRSNSGRYVFAIPTSKTLTIDPDIGNDCDTGNGCSCDNRATKFVNRICKGVKCSPVNCVNPIKPEGHCCPLCGGLIKLTGISKVSDLSGFKSYFDNFWSTRYPGTVGYASISPQTYTLEIIITELEQSGLASRCVQHLYEDLSNDDNKLGLHYKSIEIKISNSSANESLPFFAVFLITVLIILIIFGFIMYRRRFGMTLTSIWNRSAFSNSQFTFIRFQGLDESERLGLELGLSNQPHSDEVTISSSSSKPILKSTSALFSISEEKVSIGGEISENVSTDESQDNQVELETDLEPRLTHDKALLLDVVSLEQD
;
A
#
# COMPACT_ATOMS: atom_id res chain seq x y z
N MET A 1 1.89 -5.45 -13.35
CA MET A 1 1.46 -4.05 -13.07
C MET A 1 1.52 -3.78 -11.56
N ASP A 2 2.68 -3.95 -10.92
CA ASP A 2 2.83 -3.65 -9.49
C ASP A 2 3.32 -2.19 -9.34
N PRO A 3 2.57 -1.29 -8.68
CA PRO A 3 2.96 0.11 -8.49
C PRO A 3 3.99 0.35 -7.37
N MET A 4 4.51 -0.71 -6.73
CA MET A 4 5.55 -0.64 -5.68
C MET A 4 6.95 -1.00 -6.18
N VAL A 5 7.08 -1.58 -7.40
CA VAL A 5 8.38 -1.93 -8.01
C VAL A 5 8.92 -0.87 -8.98
N TRP A 6 8.17 0.22 -9.18
CA TRP A 6 8.52 1.31 -10.10
C TRP A 6 8.80 2.61 -9.34
N ASN A 7 9.87 3.28 -9.73
CA ASN A 7 10.23 4.61 -9.24
C ASN A 7 10.07 5.63 -10.37
N GLN A 8 9.12 6.56 -10.21
CA GLN A 8 9.07 7.78 -11.01
C GLN A 8 10.27 8.69 -10.67
N THR A 9 10.84 9.32 -11.70
CA THR A 9 11.85 10.37 -11.53
C THR A 9 11.45 11.65 -12.23
N LEU A 10 11.45 12.78 -11.52
CA LEU A 10 11.35 14.12 -12.10
C LEU A 10 12.73 14.79 -12.05
N ALA A 11 13.20 15.28 -13.20
CA ALA A 11 14.56 15.84 -13.35
C ALA A 11 15.71 14.95 -12.82
N GLY A 12 15.52 13.62 -12.78
CA GLY A 12 16.48 12.66 -12.23
C GLY A 12 16.39 12.41 -10.72
N ILE A 13 15.57 13.18 -9.99
CA ILE A 13 15.25 12.94 -8.58
C ILE A 13 14.13 11.90 -8.50
N VAL A 14 14.28 10.87 -7.66
CA VAL A 14 13.20 9.90 -7.38
C VAL A 14 12.12 10.59 -6.54
N VAL A 15 10.89 10.63 -7.07
CA VAL A 15 9.76 11.35 -6.43
C VAL A 15 8.67 10.41 -5.91
N SER A 16 8.64 9.15 -6.32
CA SER A 16 7.76 8.13 -5.76
C SER A 16 8.53 7.17 -4.84
N GLY A 17 7.97 6.88 -3.68
CA GLY A 17 8.44 5.80 -2.79
C GLY A 17 7.30 4.92 -2.28
N SER A 18 7.65 3.76 -1.72
CA SER A 18 6.71 2.86 -1.06
C SER A 18 6.44 3.31 0.39
N TRP A 19 5.73 4.42 0.56
CA TRP A 19 5.14 4.84 1.84
C TRP A 19 3.62 5.04 1.71
N ALA A 20 2.88 4.95 2.83
CA ALA A 20 1.42 4.93 2.83
C ALA A 20 0.80 6.21 2.25
N ASN A 21 1.27 7.38 2.67
CA ASN A 21 0.76 8.69 2.24
C ASN A 21 1.50 9.21 0.99
N ASN A 22 1.73 8.38 -0.03
CA ASN A 22 2.35 8.84 -1.28
C ASN A 22 1.27 9.53 -2.15
N PRO A 23 1.42 10.82 -2.49
CA PRO A 23 0.40 11.61 -3.18
C PRO A 23 0.24 11.22 -4.66
N ILE A 24 1.20 10.51 -5.24
CA ILE A 24 1.14 10.02 -6.62
C ILE A 24 0.17 8.83 -6.69
N PRO A 25 -0.87 8.84 -7.55
CA PRO A 25 -1.80 7.73 -7.71
C PRO A 25 -1.12 6.41 -8.10
N HIS A 26 -1.69 5.31 -7.65
CA HIS A 26 -1.10 3.99 -7.86
C HIS A 26 -1.06 3.61 -9.35
N VAL A 27 -2.06 4.05 -10.12
CA VAL A 27 -2.10 3.83 -11.57
C VAL A 27 -1.08 4.63 -12.37
N ASP A 28 -0.58 5.72 -11.81
CA ASP A 28 0.44 6.57 -12.46
C ASP A 28 1.87 6.17 -12.06
N ARG A 29 2.06 5.43 -10.95
CA ARG A 29 3.37 4.91 -10.53
C ARG A 29 3.92 3.84 -11.47
N ILE A 30 3.03 3.10 -12.16
CA ILE A 30 3.45 2.20 -13.25
C ILE A 30 3.63 3.00 -14.56
N PRO A 31 4.55 2.61 -15.45
CA PRO A 31 4.81 3.36 -16.68
C PRO A 31 3.54 3.61 -17.52
N CYS A 32 3.38 4.86 -17.94
CA CYS A 32 2.40 5.31 -18.90
C CYS A 32 2.96 5.20 -20.33
N THR A 33 2.10 5.16 -21.34
CA THR A 33 2.44 5.06 -22.77
C THR A 33 3.45 6.13 -23.25
N LYS A 34 3.49 7.27 -22.57
CA LYS A 34 4.25 8.47 -22.95
C LYS A 34 5.55 8.62 -22.15
N ASP A 35 5.84 7.66 -21.26
CA ASP A 35 7.00 7.70 -20.36
C ASP A 35 8.27 7.13 -21.00
N ARG A 36 9.42 7.54 -20.43
CA ARG A 36 10.72 6.89 -20.63
C ARG A 36 10.98 5.88 -19.53
N ILE A 37 10.98 4.60 -19.88
CA ILE A 37 11.33 3.50 -18.96
C ILE A 37 12.86 3.43 -18.85
N VAL A 38 13.39 3.35 -17.62
CA VAL A 38 14.82 3.24 -17.35
C VAL A 38 15.10 2.02 -16.47
N PHE A 39 15.82 1.05 -17.00
CA PHE A 39 16.39 -0.05 -16.24
C PHE A 39 17.86 0.27 -15.89
N PRO A 40 18.22 0.33 -14.60
CA PRO A 40 19.49 0.89 -14.14
C PRO A 40 20.71 0.03 -14.50
N LYS A 41 21.87 0.69 -14.65
CA LYS A 41 23.17 0.02 -14.85
C LYS A 41 23.55 -0.85 -13.65
N GLY A 42 24.07 -2.03 -13.91
CA GLY A 42 24.70 -2.89 -12.87
C GLY A 42 23.73 -3.75 -12.07
N PHE A 43 22.45 -3.79 -12.45
CA PHE A 43 21.44 -4.64 -11.81
C PHE A 43 20.90 -5.68 -12.80
N THR A 44 20.65 -6.90 -12.31
CA THR A 44 19.90 -7.92 -13.04
C THR A 44 18.43 -7.83 -12.64
N PHE A 45 17.53 -7.88 -13.61
CA PHE A 45 16.09 -7.73 -13.40
C PHE A 45 15.31 -8.66 -14.33
N GLN A 46 14.10 -9.03 -13.90
CA GLN A 46 13.12 -9.76 -14.71
C GLN A 46 11.78 -9.00 -14.63
N THR A 47 11.19 -8.74 -15.80
CA THR A 47 10.00 -7.92 -15.96
C THR A 47 8.87 -8.75 -16.55
N PHE A 48 7.84 -8.96 -15.74
CA PHE A 48 6.57 -9.52 -16.17
C PHE A 48 5.67 -8.40 -16.69
N VAL A 49 5.62 -8.26 -18.01
CA VAL A 49 4.77 -7.27 -18.70
C VAL A 49 3.36 -7.86 -18.85
N ASP A 50 2.36 -7.18 -18.31
CA ASP A 50 0.96 -7.59 -18.40
C ASP A 50 0.36 -7.05 -19.71
N PHE A 51 0.29 -7.93 -20.70
CA PHE A 51 -0.37 -7.66 -21.98
C PHE A 51 -1.88 -7.82 -21.87
N SER A 52 -2.49 -6.97 -21.05
CA SER A 52 -3.94 -6.75 -20.97
C SER A 52 -4.52 -6.41 -22.34
N GLU A 53 -3.76 -5.67 -23.14
CA GLU A 53 -4.04 -5.31 -24.52
C GLU A 53 -3.06 -6.06 -25.45
N ASN A 54 -3.29 -6.04 -26.76
CA ASN A 54 -2.48 -6.85 -27.69
C ASN A 54 -1.12 -6.20 -28.01
N ASN A 55 -1.09 -4.87 -28.08
CA ASN A 55 0.09 -4.08 -28.40
C ASN A 55 0.23 -2.98 -27.34
N LEU A 56 1.33 -2.98 -26.59
CA LEU A 56 1.69 -1.90 -25.68
C LEU A 56 2.71 -0.98 -26.36
N LYS A 57 2.60 0.34 -26.13
CA LYS A 57 3.55 1.36 -26.61
C LYS A 57 4.20 2.08 -25.44
N VAL A 58 5.45 2.51 -25.60
CA VAL A 58 6.17 3.40 -24.67
C VAL A 58 7.06 4.38 -25.45
N LYS A 59 7.29 5.59 -24.92
CA LYS A 59 8.07 6.62 -25.62
C LYS A 59 9.54 6.23 -25.80
N SER A 60 10.16 5.63 -24.79
CA SER A 60 11.52 5.07 -24.90
C SER A 60 11.84 4.07 -23.79
N ILE A 61 12.76 3.14 -24.08
CA ILE A 61 13.29 2.19 -23.10
C ILE A 61 14.81 2.33 -23.06
N GLN A 62 15.36 2.49 -21.86
CA GLN A 62 16.79 2.50 -21.61
C GLN A 62 17.18 1.28 -20.77
N ILE A 63 18.17 0.50 -21.23
CA ILE A 63 18.68 -0.71 -20.57
C ILE A 63 20.18 -0.56 -20.39
N ASN A 64 20.69 -0.75 -19.17
CA ASN A 64 22.11 -0.51 -18.83
C ASN A 64 22.62 0.86 -19.33
N GLY A 65 21.75 1.87 -19.32
CA GLY A 65 22.05 3.23 -19.78
C GLY A 65 22.23 3.40 -21.30
N VAL A 66 21.93 2.38 -22.11
CA VAL A 66 21.75 2.52 -23.56
C VAL A 66 20.26 2.69 -23.83
N THR A 67 19.86 3.81 -24.43
CA THR A 67 18.49 3.99 -24.93
C THR A 67 18.37 3.24 -26.24
N LEU A 68 17.40 2.32 -26.34
CA LEU A 68 17.19 1.50 -27.53
C LEU A 68 16.12 2.13 -28.43
N ASN A 69 16.31 2.07 -29.74
CA ASN A 69 15.20 2.25 -30.70
C ASN A 69 14.34 0.97 -30.77
N ASP A 70 13.19 1.01 -31.45
CA ASP A 70 12.32 -0.16 -31.52
C ASP A 70 13.01 -1.37 -32.16
N GLN A 71 13.69 -1.23 -33.29
CA GLN A 71 14.36 -2.35 -33.95
C GLN A 71 15.42 -3.01 -33.05
N GLU A 72 16.19 -2.22 -32.32
CA GLU A 72 17.14 -2.69 -31.30
C GLU A 72 16.43 -3.41 -30.14
N PHE A 73 15.32 -2.85 -29.63
CA PHE A 73 14.54 -3.45 -28.55
C PHE A 73 13.86 -4.76 -28.98
N GLN A 74 13.21 -4.79 -30.15
CA GLN A 74 12.65 -5.99 -30.78
C GLN A 74 13.72 -7.07 -31.00
N SER A 75 14.97 -6.68 -31.29
CA SER A 75 16.10 -7.61 -31.41
C SER A 75 16.58 -8.10 -30.04
N PHE A 76 16.65 -7.21 -29.06
CA PHE A 76 17.00 -7.53 -27.67
C PHE A 76 16.04 -8.56 -27.07
N ILE A 77 14.72 -8.30 -27.05
CA ILE A 77 13.73 -9.19 -26.42
C ILE A 77 13.66 -10.58 -27.06
N ARG A 78 14.07 -10.72 -28.33
CA ARG A 78 14.14 -12.01 -29.04
C ARG A 78 15.41 -12.80 -28.75
N SER A 79 16.48 -12.14 -28.28
CA SER A 79 17.73 -12.77 -27.85
C SER A 79 17.55 -13.63 -26.59
N ASN A 80 18.48 -14.56 -26.34
CA ASN A 80 18.42 -15.42 -25.14
C ASN A 80 18.36 -14.59 -23.85
N SER A 81 19.24 -13.60 -23.70
CA SER A 81 19.27 -12.70 -22.54
C SER A 81 17.96 -11.91 -22.40
N GLY A 82 17.43 -11.37 -23.51
CA GLY A 82 16.21 -10.58 -23.49
C GLY A 82 14.97 -11.38 -23.07
N ARG A 83 14.89 -12.67 -23.41
CA ARG A 83 13.79 -13.56 -22.97
C ARG A 83 13.79 -13.85 -21.47
N TYR A 84 14.95 -13.88 -20.82
CA TYR A 84 15.03 -13.98 -19.36
C TYR A 84 14.64 -12.67 -18.67
N VAL A 85 14.98 -11.53 -19.28
CA VAL A 85 14.70 -10.18 -18.77
C VAL A 85 13.25 -9.76 -18.99
N PHE A 86 12.64 -10.09 -20.14
CA PHE A 86 11.27 -9.72 -20.49
C PHE A 86 10.44 -10.96 -20.84
N ALA A 87 9.52 -11.31 -19.93
CA ALA A 87 8.57 -12.40 -20.14
C ALA A 87 7.41 -11.95 -21.05
N ILE A 88 7.64 -11.95 -22.37
CA ILE A 88 6.67 -11.50 -23.38
C ILE A 88 6.05 -12.71 -24.11
N PRO A 89 4.72 -12.91 -24.07
CA PRO A 89 4.04 -13.95 -24.85
C PRO A 89 4.18 -13.70 -26.36
N THR A 90 4.33 -14.77 -27.15
CA THR A 90 4.54 -14.71 -28.61
C THR A 90 3.39 -14.06 -29.39
N SER A 91 2.19 -13.98 -28.81
CA SER A 91 1.00 -13.37 -29.40
C SER A 91 0.84 -11.87 -29.06
N LYS A 92 1.84 -11.24 -28.44
CA LYS A 92 1.78 -9.88 -27.89
C LYS A 92 2.99 -9.05 -28.29
N THR A 93 2.83 -7.73 -28.37
CA THR A 93 3.92 -6.81 -28.69
C THR A 93 4.06 -5.70 -27.65
N LEU A 94 5.30 -5.31 -27.37
CA LEU A 94 5.68 -4.06 -26.73
C LEU A 94 6.59 -3.33 -27.73
N THR A 95 6.22 -2.13 -28.16
CA THR A 95 6.97 -1.36 -29.15
C THR A 95 7.40 0.00 -28.61
N ILE A 96 8.51 0.51 -29.10
CA ILE A 96 8.99 1.87 -28.80
C ILE A 96 8.47 2.83 -29.87
N ASP A 97 7.87 3.94 -29.44
CA ASP A 97 7.27 4.95 -30.30
C ASP A 97 7.79 6.34 -29.87
N PRO A 98 8.90 6.83 -30.45
CA PRO A 98 9.61 8.00 -29.92
C PRO A 98 8.81 9.31 -30.02
N ASP A 99 7.87 9.37 -30.96
CA ASP A 99 7.04 10.54 -31.22
C ASP A 99 5.78 10.62 -30.33
N ILE A 100 5.46 9.52 -29.63
CA ILE A 100 4.29 9.49 -28.74
C ILE A 100 4.49 10.46 -27.57
N GLY A 101 3.48 11.28 -27.29
CA GLY A 101 3.58 12.30 -26.24
C GLY A 101 4.42 13.52 -26.62
N ASN A 102 4.78 13.77 -27.89
CA ASN A 102 5.33 15.07 -28.32
C ASN A 102 4.30 16.20 -28.16
N ASP A 103 3.00 15.87 -28.09
CA ASP A 103 1.90 16.75 -27.73
C ASP A 103 1.91 17.15 -26.24
N CYS A 104 2.48 16.34 -25.34
CA CYS A 104 2.56 16.65 -23.91
C CYS A 104 3.38 17.92 -23.63
N ASP A 105 4.39 18.18 -24.46
CA ASP A 105 5.30 19.32 -24.35
C ASP A 105 4.62 20.65 -24.76
N THR A 106 3.40 20.60 -25.33
CA THR A 106 2.61 21.79 -25.74
C THR A 106 1.89 22.52 -24.59
N GLY A 107 2.15 22.13 -23.33
CA GLY A 107 1.68 22.88 -22.15
C GLY A 107 0.27 22.55 -21.66
N ASN A 108 -0.47 21.64 -22.30
CA ASN A 108 -1.73 21.11 -21.74
C ASN A 108 -1.50 19.94 -20.77
N GLY A 109 -0.28 19.39 -20.72
CA GLY A 109 0.02 18.14 -20.02
C GLY A 109 -0.58 16.93 -20.74
N CYS A 110 -0.49 15.76 -20.12
CA CYS A 110 -0.93 14.49 -20.71
C CYS A 110 -1.62 13.58 -19.70
N SER A 111 -2.65 12.85 -20.15
CA SER A 111 -3.19 11.73 -19.37
C SER A 111 -2.24 10.54 -19.42
N CYS A 112 -2.08 9.88 -18.28
CA CYS A 112 -1.71 8.48 -18.23
C CYS A 112 -2.91 7.63 -18.67
N ASP A 113 -2.67 6.63 -19.52
CA ASP A 113 -3.74 5.80 -20.09
C ASP A 113 -4.18 4.68 -19.10
N ASN A 114 -3.34 4.41 -18.09
CA ASN A 114 -3.60 3.49 -16.96
C ASN A 114 -4.78 3.90 -16.06
N ARG A 115 -5.32 5.12 -16.21
CA ARG A 115 -6.47 5.62 -15.45
C ARG A 115 -7.82 5.04 -15.88
N ALA A 116 -7.90 4.41 -17.06
CA ALA A 116 -9.13 3.74 -17.49
C ALA A 116 -9.52 2.60 -16.52
N THR A 117 -10.79 2.52 -16.13
CA THR A 117 -11.30 1.66 -15.03
C THR A 117 -10.85 0.19 -15.10
N LYS A 118 -10.69 -0.35 -16.33
CA LYS A 118 -10.17 -1.71 -16.61
C LYS A 118 -8.76 -1.95 -16.06
N PHE A 119 -7.91 -0.93 -16.08
CA PHE A 119 -6.54 -0.96 -15.56
C PHE A 119 -6.52 -0.68 -14.06
N VAL A 120 -7.26 0.33 -13.58
CA VAL A 120 -7.41 0.65 -12.14
C VAL A 120 -7.76 -0.61 -11.34
N ASN A 121 -8.81 -1.33 -11.77
CA ASN A 121 -9.27 -2.57 -11.14
C ASN A 121 -8.26 -3.73 -11.21
N ARG A 122 -7.28 -3.69 -12.11
CA ARG A 122 -6.24 -4.72 -12.22
C ARG A 122 -5.02 -4.36 -11.38
N ILE A 123 -4.54 -3.13 -11.48
CA ILE A 123 -3.43 -2.58 -10.69
C ILE A 123 -3.74 -2.73 -9.21
N CYS A 124 -4.96 -2.36 -8.78
CA CYS A 124 -5.36 -2.43 -7.39
C CYS A 124 -5.60 -3.84 -6.84
N LYS A 125 -5.69 -4.89 -7.69
CA LYS A 125 -5.67 -6.30 -7.21
C LYS A 125 -4.28 -6.73 -6.71
N GLY A 126 -3.20 -6.09 -7.17
CA GLY A 126 -1.84 -6.34 -6.69
C GLY A 126 -1.50 -5.58 -5.40
N VAL A 127 -2.25 -4.52 -5.06
CA VAL A 127 -1.90 -3.62 -3.96
C VAL A 127 -2.52 -4.07 -2.65
N LYS A 128 -1.68 -4.28 -1.62
CA LYS A 128 -2.11 -4.52 -0.24
C LYS A 128 -2.17 -3.19 0.51
N CYS A 129 -3.37 -2.76 0.87
CA CYS A 129 -3.56 -1.54 1.64
C CYS A 129 -3.33 -1.78 3.14
N SER A 130 -2.46 -0.97 3.75
CA SER A 130 -2.34 -0.89 5.21
C SER A 130 -3.44 0.04 5.77
N PRO A 131 -3.86 -0.14 7.04
CA PRO A 131 -4.68 0.84 7.74
C PRO A 131 -3.98 2.21 7.80
N VAL A 132 -4.76 3.29 7.82
CA VAL A 132 -4.26 4.67 7.87
C VAL A 132 -4.78 5.40 9.11
N ASN A 133 -3.88 6.06 9.83
CA ASN A 133 -4.15 6.69 11.12
C ASN A 133 -4.59 8.14 10.92
N CYS A 134 -5.79 8.36 10.40
CA CYS A 134 -6.40 9.69 10.29
C CYS A 134 -7.92 9.61 10.28
N VAL A 135 -8.57 10.67 10.72
CA VAL A 135 -10.03 10.82 10.71
C VAL A 135 -10.45 11.27 9.30
N ASN A 136 -11.46 10.59 8.74
CA ASN A 136 -11.95 10.79 7.37
C ASN A 136 -10.84 10.67 6.30
N PRO A 137 -10.15 9.52 6.18
CA PRO A 137 -9.09 9.33 5.21
C PRO A 137 -9.63 9.44 3.77
N ILE A 138 -8.88 10.10 2.90
CA ILE A 138 -9.30 10.39 1.52
C ILE A 138 -8.80 9.32 0.55
N LYS A 139 -9.52 9.12 -0.55
CA LYS A 139 -9.10 8.24 -1.66
C LYS A 139 -9.25 9.00 -3.00
N PRO A 140 -8.16 9.61 -3.51
CA PRO A 140 -8.14 10.29 -4.81
C PRO A 140 -8.35 9.33 -6.00
N GLU A 141 -8.50 9.89 -7.19
CA GLU A 141 -8.65 9.12 -8.43
C GLU A 141 -7.35 8.35 -8.74
N GLY A 142 -7.46 7.09 -9.16
CA GLY A 142 -6.30 6.24 -9.42
C GLY A 142 -5.51 5.75 -8.19
N HIS A 143 -5.86 6.15 -6.96
CA HIS A 143 -5.35 5.49 -5.75
C HIS A 143 -6.08 4.18 -5.49
N CYS A 144 -5.33 3.14 -5.11
CA CYS A 144 -5.92 1.87 -4.67
C CYS A 144 -6.36 1.92 -3.21
N CYS A 145 -5.53 2.54 -2.37
CA CYS A 145 -5.72 2.67 -0.93
C CYS A 145 -6.17 4.08 -0.53
N PRO A 146 -6.92 4.24 0.57
CA PRO A 146 -7.09 5.54 1.21
C PRO A 146 -5.74 6.04 1.80
N LEU A 147 -5.62 7.33 2.01
CA LEU A 147 -4.43 8.00 2.56
C LEU A 147 -4.77 9.16 3.49
N CYS A 148 -3.77 9.63 4.24
CA CYS A 148 -3.85 10.85 5.04
C CYS A 148 -3.22 12.04 4.30
N GLY A 149 -3.97 13.14 4.24
CA GLY A 149 -3.60 14.38 3.56
C GLY A 149 -4.84 15.23 3.27
N GLY A 150 -4.80 15.95 2.15
CA GLY A 150 -5.97 16.59 1.57
C GLY A 150 -5.93 16.61 0.04
N LEU A 151 -7.06 16.97 -0.54
CA LEU A 151 -7.39 16.83 -1.95
C LEU A 151 -8.19 18.07 -2.37
N ILE A 152 -7.75 18.72 -3.44
CA ILE A 152 -8.50 19.76 -4.15
C ILE A 152 -8.85 19.22 -5.54
N LYS A 153 -10.11 19.31 -5.94
CA LYS A 153 -10.58 18.92 -7.28
C LYS A 153 -11.24 20.11 -7.96
N LEU A 154 -10.60 20.61 -9.01
CA LEU A 154 -11.20 21.60 -9.91
C LEU A 154 -11.96 20.85 -11.01
N THR A 155 -13.16 21.31 -11.37
CA THR A 155 -13.95 20.74 -12.47
C THR A 155 -14.26 21.77 -13.55
N GLY A 156 -14.40 21.30 -14.79
CA GLY A 156 -14.62 22.17 -15.94
C GLY A 156 -13.40 23.02 -16.29
N ILE A 157 -12.20 22.44 -16.25
CA ILE A 157 -10.97 23.06 -16.78
C ILE A 157 -11.18 23.36 -18.26
N SER A 158 -11.38 24.62 -18.62
CA SER A 158 -11.63 25.04 -20.01
C SER A 158 -10.35 25.44 -20.73
N LYS A 159 -9.35 25.92 -19.98
CA LYS A 159 -8.02 26.27 -20.48
C LYS A 159 -7.01 26.31 -19.33
N VAL A 160 -5.82 25.75 -19.57
CA VAL A 160 -4.61 26.02 -18.80
C VAL A 160 -3.76 26.95 -19.67
N SER A 161 -3.65 28.23 -19.28
CA SER A 161 -2.89 29.22 -20.07
C SER A 161 -1.40 29.25 -19.74
N ASP A 162 -1.01 28.76 -18.56
CA ASP A 162 0.40 28.72 -18.13
C ASP A 162 0.67 27.52 -17.21
N LEU A 163 0.83 26.32 -17.80
CA LEU A 163 1.23 25.13 -17.04
C LEU A 163 2.64 25.26 -16.44
N SER A 164 3.52 26.05 -17.07
CA SER A 164 4.86 26.38 -16.57
C SER A 164 4.80 27.18 -15.27
N GLY A 165 3.99 28.23 -15.23
CA GLY A 165 3.74 29.06 -14.05
C GLY A 165 2.96 28.31 -12.97
N PHE A 166 1.92 27.54 -13.34
CA PHE A 166 1.25 26.63 -12.41
C PHE A 166 2.25 25.69 -11.74
N LYS A 167 3.06 24.96 -12.52
CA LYS A 167 4.07 24.04 -11.97
C LYS A 167 5.11 24.78 -11.12
N SER A 168 5.60 25.93 -11.57
CA SER A 168 6.59 26.72 -10.83
C SER A 168 6.03 27.24 -9.52
N TYR A 169 4.76 27.66 -9.47
CA TYR A 169 4.07 28.00 -8.24
C TYR A 169 3.92 26.78 -7.33
N PHE A 170 3.45 25.66 -7.89
CA PHE A 170 3.21 24.40 -7.20
C PHE A 170 4.49 23.89 -6.49
N ASP A 171 5.60 23.78 -7.22
CA ASP A 171 6.91 23.35 -6.70
C ASP A 171 7.48 24.30 -5.62
N ASN A 172 7.14 25.61 -5.65
CA ASN A 172 7.58 26.62 -4.67
C ASN A 172 6.66 26.75 -3.43
N PHE A 173 5.39 26.36 -3.54
CA PHE A 173 4.35 26.66 -2.54
C PHE A 173 4.60 25.98 -1.19
N TRP A 174 4.87 24.67 -1.18
CA TRP A 174 5.19 23.94 0.05
C TRP A 174 6.66 23.99 0.43
N SER A 175 7.58 24.02 -0.53
CA SER A 175 9.03 23.99 -0.26
C SER A 175 9.50 25.19 0.57
N THR A 176 8.78 26.31 0.49
CA THR A 176 9.00 27.50 1.33
C THR A 176 8.12 27.58 2.58
N ARG A 177 6.84 27.16 2.50
CA ARG A 177 5.81 27.45 3.54
C ARG A 177 5.36 26.22 4.35
N TYR A 178 5.58 25.01 3.84
CA TYR A 178 5.13 23.74 4.43
C TYR A 178 6.20 22.65 4.30
N PRO A 179 7.41 22.84 4.88
CA PRO A 179 8.46 21.83 4.85
C PRO A 179 7.95 20.50 5.45
N GLY A 180 8.10 19.41 4.71
CA GLY A 180 7.58 18.09 5.08
C GLY A 180 6.22 17.72 4.48
N THR A 181 5.58 18.60 3.68
CA THR A 181 4.48 18.18 2.79
C THR A 181 4.98 17.86 1.38
N VAL A 182 4.22 17.02 0.67
CA VAL A 182 4.49 16.61 -0.72
C VAL A 182 3.20 16.67 -1.51
N GLY A 183 3.22 17.38 -2.64
CA GLY A 183 2.10 17.51 -3.57
C GLY A 183 2.26 16.64 -4.83
N TYR A 184 1.12 16.29 -5.41
CA TYR A 184 1.00 15.77 -6.78
C TYR A 184 -0.21 16.44 -7.44
N ALA A 185 -0.09 16.81 -8.71
CA ALA A 185 -1.18 17.38 -9.50
C ALA A 185 -1.33 16.61 -10.81
N SER A 186 -2.57 16.38 -11.23
CA SER A 186 -2.86 15.75 -12.51
C SER A 186 -4.16 16.23 -13.15
N ILE A 187 -4.09 16.47 -14.46
CA ILE A 187 -5.26 16.75 -15.28
C ILE A 187 -5.81 15.41 -15.80
N SER A 188 -7.14 15.30 -15.83
CA SER A 188 -7.88 14.26 -16.56
C SER A 188 -8.59 14.91 -17.75
N PRO A 189 -8.07 14.80 -18.99
CA PRO A 189 -8.65 15.42 -20.18
C PRO A 189 -10.03 14.87 -20.54
N GLN A 190 -10.37 13.66 -20.09
CA GLN A 190 -11.67 13.02 -20.36
C GLN A 190 -12.81 13.65 -19.54
N THR A 191 -12.50 14.16 -18.35
CA THR A 191 -13.47 14.76 -17.41
C THR A 191 -13.31 16.26 -17.26
N TYR A 192 -12.26 16.85 -17.85
CA TYR A 192 -11.84 18.25 -17.66
C TYR A 192 -11.70 18.60 -16.17
N THR A 193 -11.07 17.71 -15.39
CA THR A 193 -10.78 17.93 -13.96
C THR A 193 -9.28 18.01 -13.70
N LEU A 194 -8.86 18.96 -12.86
CA LEU A 194 -7.54 18.98 -12.24
C LEU A 194 -7.69 18.44 -10.82
N GLU A 195 -6.94 17.39 -10.49
CA GLU A 195 -6.87 16.83 -9.15
C GLU A 195 -5.52 17.14 -8.52
N ILE A 196 -5.53 17.74 -7.32
CA ILE A 196 -4.35 18.13 -6.55
C ILE A 196 -4.40 17.36 -5.22
N ILE A 197 -3.40 16.53 -4.99
CA ILE A 197 -3.28 15.64 -3.83
C ILE A 197 -2.08 16.10 -3.01
N ILE A 198 -2.29 16.48 -1.75
CA ILE A 198 -1.21 16.95 -0.87
C ILE A 198 -1.19 16.08 0.39
N THR A 199 0.01 15.65 0.77
CA THR A 199 0.27 14.70 1.85
C THR A 199 1.41 15.20 2.72
N GLU A 200 1.63 14.57 3.86
CA GLU A 200 2.73 14.86 4.78
C GLU A 200 3.55 13.61 5.07
N LEU A 201 4.88 13.79 5.21
CA LEU A 201 5.83 12.73 5.51
C LEU A 201 5.64 12.19 6.94
N GLU A 202 5.35 13.10 7.86
CA GLU A 202 5.01 12.84 9.27
C GLU A 202 3.63 13.42 9.57
N GLN A 203 2.84 12.76 10.44
CA GLN A 203 1.43 13.10 10.66
C GLN A 203 1.24 14.32 11.58
N SER A 204 1.64 15.49 11.07
CA SER A 204 1.69 16.77 11.78
C SER A 204 0.43 17.64 11.62
N GLY A 205 -0.46 17.33 10.66
CA GLY A 205 -1.56 18.19 10.24
C GLY A 205 -1.14 19.37 9.34
N LEU A 206 0.11 19.42 8.85
CA LEU A 206 0.59 20.44 7.91
C LEU A 206 -0.09 20.28 6.54
N ALA A 207 -0.31 19.05 6.08
CA ALA A 207 -1.01 18.80 4.80
C ALA A 207 -2.42 19.43 4.79
N SER A 208 -3.18 19.29 5.88
CA SER A 208 -4.51 19.87 6.03
C SER A 208 -4.49 21.41 5.91
N ARG A 209 -3.53 22.08 6.56
CA ARG A 209 -3.36 23.55 6.48
C ARG A 209 -2.88 24.01 5.10
N CYS A 210 -1.95 23.28 4.50
CA CYS A 210 -1.45 23.52 3.15
C CYS A 210 -2.59 23.47 2.11
N VAL A 211 -3.47 22.47 2.23
CA VAL A 211 -4.64 22.29 1.36
C VAL A 211 -5.68 23.39 1.57
N GLN A 212 -5.95 23.78 2.82
CA GLN A 212 -6.87 24.90 3.10
C GLN A 212 -6.34 26.23 2.52
N HIS A 213 -5.07 26.58 2.77
CA HIS A 213 -4.51 27.82 2.23
C HIS A 213 -4.44 27.82 0.70
N LEU A 214 -4.15 26.66 0.06
CA LEU A 214 -4.17 26.57 -1.40
C LEU A 214 -5.58 26.70 -1.97
N TYR A 215 -6.59 26.13 -1.30
CA TYR A 215 -8.00 26.35 -1.65
C TYR A 215 -8.41 27.81 -1.51
N GLU A 216 -7.99 28.49 -0.44
CA GLU A 216 -8.21 29.93 -0.26
C GLU A 216 -7.48 30.75 -1.34
N ASP A 217 -6.23 30.42 -1.68
CA ASP A 217 -5.48 31.10 -2.74
C ASP A 217 -6.14 30.93 -4.13
N LEU A 218 -6.73 29.76 -4.42
CA LEU A 218 -7.46 29.44 -5.67
C LEU A 218 -8.87 30.04 -5.73
N SER A 219 -9.58 30.12 -4.61
CA SER A 219 -10.98 30.58 -4.55
C SER A 219 -11.13 32.10 -4.47
N ASN A 220 -10.04 32.83 -4.19
CA ASN A 220 -10.03 34.30 -4.16
C ASN A 220 -9.63 34.93 -5.50
N ASP A 221 -9.05 34.15 -6.42
CA ASP A 221 -8.62 34.62 -7.75
C ASP A 221 -8.58 33.42 -8.72
N ASP A 222 -9.67 33.26 -9.47
CA ASP A 222 -9.86 32.19 -10.46
C ASP A 222 -8.81 32.18 -11.58
N ASN A 223 -8.01 33.24 -11.75
CA ASN A 223 -7.00 33.36 -12.79
C ASN A 223 -5.55 33.27 -12.28
N LYS A 224 -5.34 33.21 -10.96
CA LYS A 224 -4.03 33.34 -10.28
C LYS A 224 -2.91 32.45 -10.82
N LEU A 225 -3.28 31.27 -11.32
CA LEU A 225 -2.37 30.25 -11.86
C LEU A 225 -2.62 29.95 -13.34
N GLY A 226 -3.36 30.80 -14.06
CA GLY A 226 -3.75 30.55 -15.45
C GLY A 226 -4.70 29.35 -15.64
N LEU A 227 -5.49 29.01 -14.62
CA LEU A 227 -6.39 27.86 -14.60
C LEU A 227 -7.85 28.29 -14.67
N HIS A 228 -8.47 28.30 -15.84
CA HIS A 228 -9.91 28.60 -15.92
C HIS A 228 -10.74 27.35 -15.56
N TYR A 229 -11.47 27.41 -14.43
CA TYR A 229 -12.29 26.30 -13.91
C TYR A 229 -13.74 26.73 -13.60
N LYS A 230 -14.65 25.75 -13.44
CA LYS A 230 -16.09 25.98 -13.18
C LYS A 230 -16.49 25.75 -11.71
N SER A 231 -15.83 24.85 -11.00
CA SER A 231 -16.04 24.62 -9.57
C SER A 231 -14.79 24.07 -8.89
N ILE A 232 -14.66 24.33 -7.59
CA ILE A 232 -13.63 23.78 -6.72
C ILE A 232 -14.27 22.96 -5.59
N GLU A 233 -13.79 21.73 -5.39
CA GLU A 233 -14.14 20.86 -4.26
C GLU A 233 -12.89 20.63 -3.39
N ILE A 234 -13.06 20.60 -2.07
CA ILE A 234 -11.98 20.34 -1.10
C ILE A 234 -12.34 19.16 -0.19
N LYS A 235 -11.39 18.26 0.04
CA LYS A 235 -11.50 17.13 0.97
C LYS A 235 -10.24 17.06 1.82
N ILE A 236 -10.39 17.07 3.14
CA ILE A 236 -9.28 17.03 4.09
C ILE A 236 -9.52 15.84 5.03
N SER A 237 -8.53 14.96 5.16
CA SER A 237 -8.44 14.09 6.33
C SER A 237 -7.82 14.87 7.47
N ASN A 238 -8.36 14.74 8.68
CA ASN A 238 -7.72 15.29 9.86
C ASN A 238 -6.72 14.26 10.40
N SER A 239 -5.52 14.69 10.75
CA SER A 239 -4.59 13.83 11.50
C SER A 239 -5.31 13.32 12.75
N SER A 240 -5.16 12.03 13.08
CA SER A 240 -5.60 11.53 14.38
C SER A 240 -4.60 12.00 15.44
N ALA A 241 -4.65 13.30 15.76
CA ALA A 241 -4.04 13.84 16.96
C ALA A 241 -4.51 12.96 18.12
N ASN A 242 -3.55 12.26 18.75
CA ASN A 242 -3.78 11.16 19.70
C ASN A 242 -5.05 11.38 20.50
N GLU A 243 -6.07 10.52 20.33
CA GLU A 243 -7.34 10.70 21.04
C GLU A 243 -7.05 10.80 22.53
N SER A 244 -7.19 12.02 23.05
CA SER A 244 -7.03 12.30 24.46
C SER A 244 -8.22 11.65 25.14
N LEU A 245 -8.01 10.39 25.59
CA LEU A 245 -8.98 9.48 26.22
C LEU A 245 -10.19 10.29 26.71
N PRO A 246 -11.30 10.29 25.95
CA PRO A 246 -12.26 11.40 25.93
C PRO A 246 -12.65 11.73 27.36
N PHE A 247 -12.60 13.00 27.79
CA PHE A 247 -12.49 13.38 29.22
C PHE A 247 -13.37 12.57 30.20
N PHE A 248 -14.56 12.14 29.77
CA PHE A 248 -15.41 11.15 30.43
C PHE A 248 -14.74 9.82 30.81
N ALA A 249 -13.91 9.20 29.96
CA ALA A 249 -13.14 7.99 30.23
C ALA A 249 -12.10 8.20 31.34
N VAL A 250 -11.32 9.29 31.30
CA VAL A 250 -10.38 9.65 32.38
C VAL A 250 -11.13 9.95 33.68
N PHE A 251 -12.27 10.63 33.59
CA PHE A 251 -13.15 10.87 34.72
C PHE A 251 -13.73 9.57 35.32
N LEU A 252 -14.23 8.64 34.49
CA LEU A 252 -14.73 7.34 34.93
C LEU A 252 -13.64 6.48 35.58
N ILE A 253 -12.42 6.48 35.03
CA ILE A 253 -11.27 5.77 35.61
C ILE A 253 -10.90 6.36 36.98
N THR A 254 -10.82 7.69 37.10
CA THR A 254 -10.52 8.35 38.38
C THR A 254 -11.63 8.16 39.42
N VAL A 255 -12.91 8.22 39.02
CA VAL A 255 -14.05 7.89 39.90
C VAL A 255 -14.02 6.43 40.34
N LEU A 256 -13.73 5.47 39.44
CA LEU A 256 -13.57 4.05 39.81
C LEU A 256 -12.43 3.85 40.82
N ILE A 257 -11.27 4.49 40.62
CA ILE A 257 -10.15 4.43 41.56
C ILE A 257 -10.54 4.99 42.93
N ILE A 258 -11.25 6.13 42.97
CA ILE A 258 -11.76 6.73 44.22
C ILE A 258 -12.74 5.77 44.93
N LEU A 259 -13.66 5.14 44.19
CA LEU A 259 -14.61 4.17 44.74
C LEU A 259 -13.91 2.90 45.27
N ILE A 260 -12.87 2.41 44.59
CA ILE A 260 -12.05 1.28 45.06
C ILE A 260 -11.30 1.65 46.35
N ILE A 261 -10.68 2.83 46.42
CA ILE A 261 -9.99 3.32 47.61
C ILE A 261 -10.97 3.51 48.78
N PHE A 262 -12.12 4.13 48.54
CA PHE A 262 -13.16 4.32 49.56
C PHE A 262 -13.74 2.99 50.05
N GLY A 263 -14.03 2.07 49.11
CA GLY A 263 -14.47 0.71 49.41
C GLY A 263 -13.46 -0.05 50.26
N PHE A 264 -12.15 0.06 49.95
CA PHE A 264 -11.08 -0.53 50.75
C PHE A 264 -10.99 0.07 52.15
N ILE A 265 -11.08 1.40 52.30
CA ILE A 265 -11.10 2.08 53.60
C ILE A 265 -12.31 1.63 54.43
N MET A 266 -13.50 1.55 53.83
CA MET A 266 -14.73 1.09 54.49
C MET A 266 -14.66 -0.38 54.87
N TYR A 267 -14.13 -1.25 53.99
CA TYR A 267 -13.92 -2.66 54.26
C TYR A 267 -12.95 -2.87 55.43
N ARG A 268 -11.82 -2.15 55.46
CA ARG A 268 -10.87 -2.19 56.60
C ARG A 268 -11.48 -1.69 57.91
N ARG A 269 -12.28 -0.62 57.87
CA ARG A 269 -13.03 -0.13 59.05
C ARG A 269 -14.05 -1.13 59.56
N ARG A 270 -14.75 -1.85 58.66
CA ARG A 270 -15.78 -2.84 59.03
C ARG A 270 -15.22 -4.17 59.53
N PHE A 271 -14.13 -4.67 58.94
CA PHE A 271 -13.52 -5.96 59.28
C PHE A 271 -12.37 -5.89 60.30
N GLY A 272 -12.05 -4.71 60.82
CA GLY A 272 -11.09 -4.56 61.93
C GLY A 272 -9.66 -5.00 61.61
N MET A 273 -9.27 -5.11 60.34
CA MET A 273 -7.96 -5.62 59.93
C MET A 273 -6.82 -4.65 60.28
N THR A 274 -6.27 -4.86 61.47
CA THR A 274 -4.98 -4.34 61.92
C THR A 274 -3.87 -4.75 60.93
N LEU A 275 -2.89 -3.87 60.73
CA LEU A 275 -1.88 -4.02 59.67
C LEU A 275 -0.80 -5.09 59.99
N THR A 276 -0.85 -5.67 61.19
CA THR A 276 0.14 -6.60 61.75
C THR A 276 0.16 -8.00 61.12
N SER A 277 -0.88 -8.39 60.37
CA SER A 277 -0.95 -9.70 59.69
C SER A 277 -0.34 -9.72 58.29
N ILE A 278 -0.31 -8.57 57.59
CA ILE A 278 0.15 -8.50 56.20
C ILE A 278 1.66 -8.22 56.12
N TRP A 279 2.21 -7.38 57.00
CA TRP A 279 3.65 -7.09 57.01
C TRP A 279 4.52 -8.17 57.66
N ASN A 280 3.92 -9.06 58.48
CA ASN A 280 4.60 -10.23 59.06
C ASN A 280 4.65 -11.47 58.14
N ARG A 281 4.28 -11.34 56.84
CA ARG A 281 4.60 -12.34 55.81
C ARG A 281 5.84 -12.01 54.97
N SER A 282 6.54 -10.92 55.31
CA SER A 282 7.86 -10.58 54.75
C SER A 282 9.02 -11.42 55.32
N ALA A 283 8.74 -12.28 56.32
CA ALA A 283 9.75 -12.97 57.13
C ALA A 283 9.83 -14.51 56.92
N PHE A 284 9.36 -14.99 55.76
CA PHE A 284 9.72 -16.27 55.14
C PHE A 284 9.26 -16.14 53.68
N SER A 285 10.11 -16.14 52.67
CA SER A 285 11.16 -17.13 52.44
C SER A 285 12.43 -16.52 51.82
N ASN A 286 13.57 -16.69 52.48
CA ASN A 286 14.88 -16.71 51.80
C ASN A 286 15.03 -18.07 51.10
N SER A 287 14.21 -18.32 50.08
CA SER A 287 14.42 -19.44 49.19
C SER A 287 15.65 -19.14 48.33
N GLN A 288 16.79 -19.73 48.70
CA GLN A 288 17.90 -19.89 47.78
C GLN A 288 17.34 -20.56 46.52
N PHE A 289 17.45 -19.87 45.38
CA PHE A 289 16.98 -20.41 44.11
C PHE A 289 17.96 -21.48 43.62
N THR A 290 17.77 -22.72 44.06
CA THR A 290 18.55 -23.88 43.60
C THR A 290 18.16 -24.21 42.16
N PHE A 291 18.77 -23.55 41.19
CA PHE A 291 18.58 -23.84 39.77
C PHE A 291 19.32 -25.13 39.39
N ILE A 292 18.57 -26.22 39.18
CA ILE A 292 19.10 -27.45 38.59
C ILE A 292 19.23 -27.21 37.07
N ARG A 293 20.46 -27.10 36.58
CA ARG A 293 20.76 -26.92 35.15
C ARG A 293 21.04 -28.27 34.50
N PHE A 294 20.04 -28.83 33.83
CA PHE A 294 20.24 -29.99 32.96
C PHE A 294 21.02 -29.55 31.71
N GLN A 295 22.29 -29.95 31.61
CA GLN A 295 23.00 -29.98 30.33
C GLN A 295 22.66 -31.29 29.63
N GLY A 296 22.15 -31.19 28.39
CA GLY A 296 22.08 -32.35 27.50
C GLY A 296 23.49 -32.68 27.01
N LEU A 297 23.97 -33.86 27.35
CA LEU A 297 25.16 -34.51 26.80
C LEU A 297 24.77 -35.94 26.43
N ASP A 298 25.46 -36.51 25.43
CA ASP A 298 24.92 -37.59 24.60
C ASP A 298 24.71 -38.95 25.28
N GLU A 299 24.03 -39.85 24.55
CA GLU A 299 23.56 -41.18 24.99
C GLU A 299 24.67 -42.20 25.33
N SER A 300 25.51 -41.95 26.34
CA SER A 300 26.13 -42.99 27.18
C SER A 300 27.05 -42.42 28.27
N GLU A 301 26.48 -41.93 29.38
CA GLU A 301 26.82 -42.40 30.74
C GLU A 301 25.96 -41.74 31.84
N ARG A 302 26.25 -42.07 33.11
CA ARG A 302 25.35 -41.87 34.26
C ARG A 302 25.11 -40.39 34.58
N LEU A 303 23.83 -40.05 34.81
CA LEU A 303 23.36 -38.71 35.16
C LEU A 303 24.05 -38.18 36.44
N GLY A 304 24.99 -37.24 36.30
CA GLY A 304 25.58 -36.49 37.41
C GLY A 304 24.64 -35.37 37.87
N LEU A 305 24.40 -35.25 39.17
CA LEU A 305 23.64 -34.15 39.77
C LEU A 305 24.56 -33.30 40.65
N GLU A 306 24.95 -32.14 40.15
CA GLU A 306 25.78 -31.17 40.90
C GLU A 306 24.91 -30.01 41.40
N LEU A 307 25.09 -29.62 42.67
CA LEU A 307 24.25 -28.63 43.36
C LEU A 307 25.08 -27.40 43.75
N GLY A 308 25.18 -26.44 42.82
CA GLY A 308 25.84 -25.16 43.08
C GLY A 308 24.97 -24.19 43.88
N LEU A 309 25.45 -23.74 45.04
CA LEU A 309 24.86 -22.63 45.79
C LEU A 309 25.61 -21.32 45.49
N SER A 310 24.94 -20.39 44.80
CA SER A 310 25.48 -19.04 44.59
C SER A 310 25.38 -18.22 45.88
N ASN A 311 26.53 -17.88 46.49
CA ASN A 311 26.89 -16.54 46.98
C ASN A 311 28.17 -16.53 47.85
N GLN A 312 29.35 -16.32 47.24
CA GLN A 312 30.40 -15.34 47.61
C GLN A 312 31.77 -15.68 46.98
N PRO A 313 32.68 -14.70 46.84
CA PRO A 313 34.05 -14.93 46.36
C PRO A 313 35.06 -15.21 47.50
N HIS A 314 36.02 -16.07 47.19
CA HIS A 314 37.31 -16.30 47.87
C HIS A 314 37.35 -16.90 49.29
N SER A 315 38.53 -17.48 49.56
CA SER A 315 39.08 -17.96 50.84
C SER A 315 38.42 -19.19 51.52
N ASP A 316 39.11 -20.31 51.33
CA ASP A 316 39.63 -21.20 52.39
C ASP A 316 39.02 -22.59 52.59
N GLU A 317 39.92 -23.49 53.01
CA GLU A 317 39.87 -24.94 52.87
C GLU A 317 39.48 -25.61 54.20
N VAL A 318 38.35 -26.33 54.22
CA VAL A 318 38.02 -27.27 55.32
C VAL A 318 37.43 -28.55 54.74
N THR A 319 37.94 -29.69 55.19
CA THR A 319 37.54 -31.05 54.75
C THR A 319 36.87 -31.81 55.91
N ILE A 320 36.21 -32.94 55.59
CA ILE A 320 35.98 -34.16 56.42
C ILE A 320 34.50 -34.51 56.80
N SER A 321 34.17 -35.79 56.53
CA SER A 321 33.13 -36.68 57.09
C SER A 321 31.62 -36.35 57.06
N SER A 322 30.93 -37.00 56.12
CA SER A 322 29.80 -37.95 56.32
C SER A 322 29.03 -38.02 57.66
N SER A 323 27.70 -38.09 57.57
CA SER A 323 26.91 -39.16 58.23
C SER A 323 25.59 -39.47 57.50
N SER A 324 25.07 -40.69 57.69
CA SER A 324 23.88 -41.22 57.01
C SER A 324 22.57 -40.96 57.77
N SER A 325 21.50 -40.57 57.07
CA SER A 325 20.14 -41.14 57.32
C SER A 325 19.10 -40.88 56.21
N LYS A 326 18.52 -41.98 55.69
CA LYS A 326 17.12 -42.09 55.21
C LYS A 326 16.25 -42.55 56.42
N PRO A 327 14.90 -42.70 56.38
CA PRO A 327 13.90 -42.69 55.27
C PRO A 327 12.92 -41.48 55.41
N ILE A 328 11.64 -41.39 54.99
CA ILE A 328 10.58 -42.32 54.53
C ILE A 328 9.70 -41.62 53.46
N LEU A 329 8.99 -42.39 52.61
CA LEU A 329 7.98 -41.89 51.67
C LEU A 329 6.72 -41.35 52.36
N LYS A 330 5.98 -40.47 51.65
CA LYS A 330 4.55 -40.74 51.40
C LYS A 330 4.07 -40.08 50.10
N SER A 331 3.26 -40.83 49.35
CA SER A 331 2.65 -40.43 48.09
C SER A 331 1.18 -40.06 48.27
N THR A 332 0.70 -39.08 47.51
CA THR A 332 -0.73 -38.90 47.21
C THR A 332 -0.90 -38.37 45.81
N SER A 333 -1.75 -39.03 45.01
CA SER A 333 -1.94 -38.78 43.59
C SER A 333 -3.40 -38.42 43.28
N ALA A 334 -3.60 -37.29 42.60
CA ALA A 334 -4.79 -36.97 41.82
C ALA A 334 -4.29 -36.14 40.61
N LEU A 335 -4.28 -36.63 39.37
CA LEU A 335 -5.42 -36.99 38.52
C LEU A 335 -6.48 -35.89 38.42
N PHE A 336 -6.37 -35.12 37.34
CA PHE A 336 -7.53 -34.64 36.59
C PHE A 336 -7.19 -34.78 35.09
N SER A 337 -8.12 -35.35 34.32
CA SER A 337 -7.96 -35.59 32.88
C SER A 337 -8.97 -34.74 32.12
N ILE A 338 -8.57 -34.20 30.97
CA ILE A 338 -9.49 -33.60 29.99
C ILE A 338 -9.18 -34.23 28.62
N SER A 339 -10.22 -34.61 27.90
CA SER A 339 -10.15 -35.36 26.64
C SER A 339 -9.97 -34.46 25.42
N GLU A 340 -9.22 -34.95 24.43
CA GLU A 340 -9.27 -34.44 23.05
C GLU A 340 -10.60 -34.85 22.39
N GLU A 341 -11.17 -33.98 21.56
CA GLU A 341 -12.27 -34.32 20.66
C GLU A 341 -11.82 -34.11 19.20
N LYS A 342 -11.85 -35.17 18.40
CA LYS A 342 -11.54 -35.14 16.96
C LYS A 342 -12.81 -35.16 16.16
N VAL A 343 -13.06 -34.11 15.38
CA VAL A 343 -14.08 -34.10 14.32
C VAL A 343 -13.41 -34.42 12.99
N SER A 344 -13.94 -35.42 12.28
CA SER A 344 -13.54 -35.79 10.93
C SER A 344 -14.80 -36.07 10.11
N ILE A 345 -14.88 -35.50 8.91
CA ILE A 345 -15.94 -35.80 7.94
C ILE A 345 -15.26 -35.96 6.58
N GLY A 346 -15.35 -37.16 6.00
CA GLY A 346 -14.98 -37.45 4.62
C GLY A 346 -16.21 -37.45 3.71
N GLY A 347 -16.00 -37.25 2.41
CA GLY A 347 -17.06 -37.24 1.40
C GLY A 347 -16.51 -37.49 0.00
N GLU A 348 -16.65 -38.73 -0.45
CA GLU A 348 -16.35 -39.28 -1.77
C GLU A 348 -17.65 -40.06 -2.14
N ILE A 349 -18.16 -40.23 -3.37
CA ILE A 349 -17.63 -40.42 -4.72
C ILE A 349 -18.71 -39.93 -5.71
N SER A 350 -18.38 -39.52 -6.94
CA SER A 350 -19.11 -39.89 -8.19
C SER A 350 -18.52 -39.21 -9.43
N GLU A 351 -17.91 -40.00 -10.31
CA GLU A 351 -17.75 -39.65 -11.71
C GLU A 351 -19.08 -39.85 -12.46
N ASN A 352 -19.25 -39.23 -13.62
CA ASN A 352 -20.01 -39.83 -14.72
C ASN A 352 -19.50 -39.30 -16.06
N VAL A 353 -19.23 -40.22 -16.98
CA VAL A 353 -18.79 -39.94 -18.35
C VAL A 353 -19.91 -40.35 -19.30
N SER A 354 -20.23 -39.50 -20.27
CA SER A 354 -21.10 -39.84 -21.40
C SER A 354 -20.65 -39.12 -22.66
N THR A 355 -20.15 -39.88 -23.62
CA THR A 355 -19.99 -39.48 -25.03
C THR A 355 -21.23 -39.85 -25.83
N ASP A 356 -21.57 -39.06 -26.83
CA ASP A 356 -22.18 -39.38 -28.15
C ASP A 356 -22.32 -38.01 -28.87
N GLU A 357 -21.91 -37.71 -30.10
CA GLU A 357 -21.87 -38.38 -31.42
C GLU A 357 -23.07 -38.04 -32.34
N SER A 358 -22.85 -37.12 -33.31
CA SER A 358 -23.63 -36.85 -34.55
C SER A 358 -25.12 -36.44 -34.40
N GLN A 359 -25.79 -35.71 -35.31
CA GLN A 359 -25.71 -35.62 -36.77
C GLN A 359 -26.07 -34.22 -37.32
N ASP A 360 -25.91 -34.04 -38.64
CA ASP A 360 -26.49 -32.93 -39.42
C ASP A 360 -28.02 -32.83 -39.35
N ASN A 361 -28.54 -31.63 -39.59
CA ASN A 361 -29.43 -31.43 -40.73
C ASN A 361 -29.56 -29.95 -41.12
N GLN A 362 -29.56 -29.70 -42.43
CA GLN A 362 -29.98 -28.42 -43.00
C GLN A 362 -31.50 -28.41 -43.13
N VAL A 363 -32.16 -27.32 -42.76
CA VAL A 363 -33.46 -26.95 -43.37
C VAL A 363 -33.41 -25.47 -43.72
N GLU A 364 -33.57 -25.22 -45.01
CA GLU A 364 -33.68 -23.91 -45.65
C GLU A 364 -35.14 -23.44 -45.57
N LEU A 365 -35.37 -22.17 -45.27
CA LEU A 365 -36.69 -21.55 -45.48
C LEU A 365 -36.53 -20.06 -45.78
N GLU A 366 -36.62 -19.72 -47.06
CA GLU A 366 -36.78 -18.35 -47.53
C GLU A 366 -38.12 -17.76 -47.05
N THR A 367 -38.18 -16.44 -46.91
CA THR A 367 -39.40 -15.69 -47.23
C THR A 367 -39.03 -14.25 -47.55
N ASP A 368 -39.40 -13.79 -48.74
CA ASP A 368 -39.11 -12.43 -49.21
C ASP A 368 -39.79 -11.35 -48.37
N LEU A 369 -39.17 -10.15 -48.34
CA LEU A 369 -39.90 -8.91 -48.66
C LEU A 369 -38.92 -7.77 -49.04
N GLU A 370 -38.60 -7.64 -50.33
CA GLU A 370 -38.18 -6.34 -50.90
C GLU A 370 -39.46 -5.53 -51.26
N PRO A 371 -39.43 -4.18 -51.27
CA PRO A 371 -39.11 -3.55 -52.55
C PRO A 371 -38.29 -2.24 -52.49
N ARG A 372 -37.57 -2.00 -53.59
CA ARG A 372 -36.78 -0.81 -53.95
C ARG A 372 -37.54 0.52 -53.93
N LEU A 373 -36.78 1.62 -53.78
CA LEU A 373 -36.83 2.87 -54.59
C LEU A 373 -35.51 3.65 -54.30
N THR A 374 -34.40 3.51 -55.05
CA THR A 374 -34.00 4.12 -56.34
C THR A 374 -33.69 5.64 -56.35
N HIS A 375 -32.44 5.98 -56.77
CA HIS A 375 -31.95 7.29 -57.27
C HIS A 375 -31.73 8.41 -56.21
N ASP A 376 -30.87 9.43 -56.40
CA ASP A 376 -30.05 9.85 -57.56
C ASP A 376 -28.63 10.41 -57.15
N LYS A 377 -27.93 11.13 -58.05
CA LYS A 377 -26.46 11.38 -58.05
C LYS A 377 -25.93 12.72 -57.43
N ALA A 378 -24.61 12.69 -57.17
CA ALA A 378 -23.58 13.73 -57.49
C ALA A 378 -23.30 14.93 -56.54
N LEU A 379 -22.17 15.61 -56.84
CA LEU A 379 -21.43 16.68 -56.11
C LEU A 379 -20.59 16.16 -54.93
N LEU A 380 -19.25 16.19 -54.90
CA LEU A 380 -18.20 16.82 -55.74
C LEU A 380 -18.13 18.36 -55.66
N LEU A 381 -17.21 18.87 -54.83
CA LEU A 381 -16.67 20.24 -54.86
C LEU A 381 -15.31 20.30 -54.12
N ASP A 382 -14.21 20.43 -54.86
CA ASP A 382 -12.96 21.06 -54.38
C ASP A 382 -13.10 22.58 -54.45
N VAL A 383 -12.51 23.34 -53.51
CA VAL A 383 -12.22 24.80 -53.51
C VAL A 383 -11.91 25.23 -52.05
N VAL A 384 -10.90 26.04 -51.71
CA VAL A 384 -9.69 26.52 -52.43
C VAL A 384 -8.64 26.97 -51.40
N SER A 385 -7.39 27.18 -51.81
CA SER A 385 -6.31 27.72 -50.96
C SER A 385 -6.56 29.14 -50.46
N LEU A 386 -6.02 29.50 -49.28
CA LEU A 386 -5.57 30.85 -48.98
C LEU A 386 -4.23 30.81 -48.24
N GLU A 387 -3.21 31.40 -48.87
CA GLU A 387 -2.00 31.88 -48.19
C GLU A 387 -2.22 33.36 -47.78
N GLN A 388 -1.18 33.97 -47.18
CA GLN A 388 -1.06 35.37 -46.75
C GLN A 388 -1.77 35.73 -45.42
N ASP A 389 -1.15 36.51 -44.52
CA ASP A 389 0.21 37.12 -44.50
C ASP A 389 1.03 36.63 -43.29
#